data_AF-A0A483A986-F1
#
_entry.id   AF-A0A483A986-F1
#
_cell.length_a   1.000
_cell.length_b   1.000
_cell.length_c   1.000
_cell.angle_alpha   90.00
_cell.angle_beta   90.00
_cell.angle_gamma   90.00
#
_symmetry.space_group_name_H-M   'P 1'
#
loop_
_entity.id
_entity.type
_entity.pdbx_description
1 polymer ?
#
loop_
_entity_poly.entity_id
_entity_poly.type
_entity_poly.pdbx_seq_one_letter_code
_entity_poly.pdbx_strand_id
1 'polypeptide(L)' 'MDVAKKLEASAVMINDYTTFRVDWMPFAGRKNSGYGIGGIGHTMSDMLEHKMLVIKS' A
#
# COMPACT_ATOMS: atom_id res chain seq x y z
N MET A 1 21.58 1.67 4.25
CA MET A 1 20.29 1.71 3.52
C MET A 1 20.24 0.80 2.29
N ASP A 2 21.38 0.34 1.75
CA ASP A 2 21.40 -0.44 0.50
C ASP A 2 20.68 -1.79 0.58
N VAL A 3 20.67 -2.43 1.75
CA VAL A 3 19.95 -3.70 1.97
C VAL A 3 18.44 -3.50 1.82
N ALA A 4 17.87 -2.44 2.42
CA ALA A 4 16.45 -2.15 2.33
C ALA A 4 15.97 -1.97 0.88
N LYS A 5 16.82 -1.36 0.02
CA LYS A 5 16.52 -1.19 -1.41
C LYS A 5 16.57 -2.49 -2.21
N LYS A 6 17.36 -3.47 -1.76
CA LYS A 6 17.52 -4.77 -2.43
C LYS A 6 16.47 -5.80 -2.02
N LEU A 7 15.84 -5.62 -0.87
CA LEU A 7 14.81 -6.54 -0.39
C LEU A 7 13.56 -6.45 -1.28
N GLU A 8 13.10 -7.62 -1.73
CA GLU A 8 11.85 -7.74 -2.50
C GLU A 8 10.63 -7.77 -1.56
N ALA A 9 10.50 -6.73 -0.75
CA ALA A 9 9.35 -6.51 0.13
C ALA A 9 8.56 -5.29 -0.35
N SER A 10 7.34 -5.16 0.16
CA SER A 10 6.49 -3.96 0.06
C SER A 10 6.85 -2.92 1.12
N ALA A 11 7.23 -3.38 2.32
CA ALA A 11 7.67 -2.55 3.44
C ALA A 11 8.86 -3.19 4.15
N VAL A 12 9.80 -2.37 4.61
CA VAL A 12 10.98 -2.80 5.37
C VAL A 12 11.04 -1.98 6.65
N MET A 13 10.92 -2.65 7.79
CA MET A 13 11.11 -2.03 9.10
C MET A 13 12.60 -1.93 9.40
N ILE A 14 13.05 -0.76 9.86
CA ILE A 14 14.46 -0.52 10.22
C ILE A 14 14.51 -0.31 11.72
N ASN A 15 15.29 -1.15 12.42
CA ASN A 15 15.41 -1.16 13.88
C ASN A 15 14.09 -1.43 14.63
N ASP A 16 13.16 -2.17 14.00
CA ASP A 16 11.88 -2.54 14.60
C ASP A 16 11.47 -3.95 14.16
N TYR A 17 10.49 -4.54 14.84
CA TYR A 17 9.95 -5.86 14.57
C TYR A 17 9.08 -5.84 13.30
N THR A 18 9.08 -6.95 12.55
CA THR A 18 8.30 -7.08 11.31
C THR A 18 6.79 -7.10 11.53
N THR A 19 6.34 -7.37 12.76
CA THR A 19 4.93 -7.34 13.16
C THR A 19 4.41 -5.94 13.46
N PHE A 20 5.30 -4.94 13.53
CA PHE A 20 4.89 -3.56 13.77
C PHE A 20 3.99 -3.06 12.63
N ARG A 21 2.85 -2.48 13.01
CA ARG A 21 1.86 -1.92 12.09
C ARG A 21 1.10 -0.80 12.77
N VAL A 22 0.83 0.26 12.01
CA VAL A 22 -0.16 1.29 12.34
C VAL A 22 -1.28 1.29 11.31
N ASP A 23 -2.50 1.62 11.71
CA ASP A 23 -3.70 1.40 10.88
C ASP A 23 -3.74 2.22 9.58
N TRP A 24 -3.11 3.39 9.58
CA TRP A 24 -3.09 4.29 8.42
C TRP A 24 -1.93 4.04 7.46
N MET A 25 -0.92 3.25 7.84
CA MET A 25 0.23 3.04 6.95
C MET A 25 -0.15 2.18 5.74
N PRO A 26 0.47 2.41 4.57
CA PRO A 26 0.34 1.50 3.44
C PRO A 26 0.88 0.13 3.82
N PHE A 27 0.03 -0.91 3.74
CA PHE A 27 0.45 -2.28 4.00
C PHE A 27 0.04 -3.18 2.85
N ALA A 28 1.01 -3.76 2.15
CA ALA A 28 0.78 -4.56 0.96
C ALA A 28 1.57 -5.86 1.01
N GLY A 29 1.12 -6.88 0.29
CA GLY A 29 1.94 -8.04 -0.04
C GLY A 29 2.83 -7.76 -1.26
N ARG A 30 3.84 -8.60 -1.50
CA ARG A 30 4.56 -8.65 -2.77
C ARG A 30 4.62 -10.10 -3.27
N LYS A 31 4.61 -10.29 -4.58
CA LYS A 31 4.58 -11.63 -5.22
C LYS A 31 3.34 -12.42 -4.75
N ASN A 32 3.56 -13.57 -4.10
CA ASN A 32 2.50 -14.47 -3.67
C ASN A 32 1.84 -14.06 -2.34
N SER A 33 2.30 -12.96 -1.71
CA SER A 33 1.76 -12.51 -0.42
C SER A 33 0.44 -11.72 -0.55
N GLY A 34 -0.05 -11.49 -1.76
CA GLY A 34 -1.31 -10.78 -2.03
C GLY A 34 -1.15 -9.57 -2.95
N TYR A 35 -2.29 -9.02 -3.38
CA TYR A 35 -2.41 -7.86 -4.25
C TYR A 35 -3.14 -6.71 -3.52
N GLY A 36 -2.95 -5.48 -4.02
CA GLY A 36 -3.55 -4.29 -3.44
C GLY A 36 -2.72 -3.70 -2.29
N ILE A 37 -3.13 -2.52 -1.84
CA ILE A 37 -2.48 -1.80 -0.74
C ILE A 37 -3.55 -1.54 0.34
N GLY A 38 -3.34 -2.11 1.51
CA GLY A 38 -4.14 -1.85 2.69
C GLY A 38 -3.77 -0.53 3.37
N GLY A 39 -4.49 -0.24 4.45
CA GLY A 39 -4.41 1.04 5.16
C GLY A 39 -5.57 1.94 4.76
N ILE A 40 -6.12 2.68 5.73
CA ILE A 40 -7.44 3.33 5.61
C ILE A 40 -7.62 4.10 4.29
N GLY A 41 -6.68 4.99 3.94
CA GLY A 41 -6.78 5.80 2.71
C GLY A 41 -6.68 4.98 1.42
N HIS A 42 -5.81 3.98 1.37
CA HIS A 42 -5.63 3.14 0.18
C HIS A 42 -6.85 2.25 -0.03
N THR A 43 -7.36 1.63 1.05
CA THR A 43 -8.57 0.82 1.01
C THR A 43 -9.79 1.66 0.64
N MET A 44 -9.91 2.89 1.14
CA MET A 44 -10.97 3.81 0.69
C MET A 44 -10.87 4.09 -0.81
N SER A 45 -9.67 4.34 -1.34
CA SER A 45 -9.49 4.56 -2.78
C SER A 45 -9.86 3.33 -3.61
N ASP A 46 -9.51 2.13 -3.16
CA ASP A 46 -9.84 0.86 -3.85
C ASP A 46 -11.35 0.54 -3.80
N MET A 47 -12.04 1.02 -2.76
CA MET A 47 -13.49 0.83 -2.58
C MET A 47 -14.34 1.93 -3.23
N LEU A 48 -13.73 2.99 -3.77
CA LEU A 48 -14.43 4.10 -4.40
C LEU A 48 -14.40 3.96 -5.93
N GLU A 49 -15.53 4.23 -6.57
CA GLU A 49 -15.63 4.32 -8.03
C GLU A 49 -15.53 5.78 -8.48
N HIS A 50 -14.66 6.05 -9.46
CA HIS A 50 -14.53 7.37 -10.07
C HIS A 50 -15.54 7.54 -11.21
N LYS A 51 -16.34 8.61 -11.15
CA LYS A 51 -17.30 8.98 -12.20
C LYS A 51 -16.76 10.15 -13.02
N MET A 52 -16.54 9.93 -14.31
CA MET A 52 -16.18 10.99 -15.25
C MET A 52 -17.45 11.69 -15.76
N LEU A 53 -17.46 13.02 -15.68
CA LEU A 53 -18.50 13.86 -16.29
C LEU A 53 -17.92 14.52 -17.54
N VAL A 54 -18.58 14.36 -18.68
CA VAL A 54 -18.22 15.02 -19.93
C VAL A 54 -19.35 15.97 -20.33
N ILE A 55 -19.03 17.25 -20.43
CA ILE A 55 -19.96 18.30 -20.85
C ILE A 55 -19.46 18.84 -22.18
N LYS A 56 -20.34 18.86 -23.18
CA LYS A 56 -20.11 19.50 -24.48
C LYS A 56 -20.93 20.78 -24.52
N SER A 57 -20.27 21.91 -24.78
CA SER A 57 -20.88 23.20 -25.09
C SER A 57 -21.23 23.31 -26.56
#